data_AF-A0AAF0QXX5-F1
#
_entry.id   AF-A0AAF0QXX5-F1
#
_cell.length_a   1.000
_cell.length_b   1.000
_cell.length_c   1.000
_cell.angle_alpha   90.00
_cell.angle_beta   90.00
_cell.angle_gamma   90.00
#
_symmetry.space_group_name_H-M   'P 1'
#
loop_
_entity.id
_entity.type
_entity.pdbx_description
1 polymer ?
#
loop_
_entity_poly.entity_id
_entity_poly.type
_entity_poly.pdbx_seq_one_letter_code
_entity_poly.pdbx_strand_id
1 'polypeptide(L)'
;MGNALEISHLLYADDSLVFGEAEVTQIRHLRAILTIFEGISGLYVNLHKRFLYPGKYVYNMQLLAENLGSQVEYLLTKYLGMPLGSKHKELEV
;
A
#
# COMPACT_ATOMS: atom_id res chain seq x y z
N MET A 1 9.37 -10.38 -22.23
CA MET A 1 8.78 -9.03 -22.27
C MET A 1 8.41 -8.69 -20.84
N GLY A 2 9.00 -7.64 -20.27
CA GLY A 2 8.83 -7.34 -18.85
C GLY A 2 7.38 -6.94 -18.58
N ASN A 3 6.73 -7.63 -17.65
CA ASN A 3 5.46 -7.17 -17.11
C ASN A 3 5.72 -5.79 -16.52
N ALA A 4 5.17 -4.74 -17.14
CA ALA A 4 5.23 -3.41 -16.59
C ALA A 4 4.57 -3.45 -15.20
N LEU A 5 5.29 -2.98 -14.19
CA LEU A 5 4.80 -2.89 -12.83
C LEU A 5 3.67 -1.87 -12.80
N GLU A 6 2.42 -2.33 -12.92
CA GLU A 6 1.24 -1.46 -12.88
C GLU A 6 0.88 -1.18 -11.42
N ILE A 7 1.48 -0.12 -10.88
CA ILE A 7 1.17 0.39 -9.54
C ILE A 7 0.38 1.69 -9.71
N SER A 8 -0.83 1.71 -9.16
CA SER A 8 -1.60 2.95 -8.98
C SER A 8 -1.30 3.54 -7.61
N HIS A 9 -1.28 4.87 -7.48
CA HIS A 9 -0.95 5.54 -6.23
C HIS A 9 -1.80 6.78 -5.99
N LEU A 10 -2.01 7.10 -4.72
CA LEU A 10 -2.65 8.32 -4.25
C LEU A 10 -1.70 8.98 -3.24
N LEU A 11 -1.23 10.18 -3.57
CA LEU A 11 -0.24 10.91 -2.78
C LEU A 11 -0.84 12.22 -2.29
N TYR A 12 -0.73 12.47 -0.98
CA TYR A 12 -1.10 13.75 -0.38
C TYR A 12 -0.15 14.06 0.77
N ALA A 13 0.67 15.11 0.63
CA ALA A 13 1.71 15.47 1.60
C ALA A 13 2.57 14.25 2.00
N ASP A 14 2.57 13.86 3.28
CA ASP A 14 3.27 12.68 3.80
C ASP A 14 2.45 11.38 3.75
N ASP A 15 1.14 11.46 3.46
CA ASP A 15 0.25 10.30 3.40
C ASP A 15 0.18 9.73 1.97
N SER A 16 0.81 8.56 1.79
CA SER A 16 0.88 7.86 0.51
C SER A 16 0.13 6.53 0.56
N LEU A 17 -0.72 6.28 -0.43
CA LEU A 17 -1.42 5.02 -0.60
C LEU A 17 -1.06 4.40 -1.96
N VAL A 18 -0.64 3.13 -1.94
CA VAL A 18 -0.12 2.43 -3.11
C VAL A 18 -0.96 1.17 -3.36
N PHE A 19 -1.45 1.02 -4.57
CA PHE A 19 -2.24 -0.11 -5.03
C PHE A 19 -1.41 -0.96 -5.99
N GLY A 20 -1.44 -2.29 -5.79
CA GLY A 20 -0.75 -3.24 -6.64
C GLY A 20 -1.29 -4.65 -6.44
N GLU A 21 -0.72 -5.59 -7.17
CA GLU A 21 -0.98 -7.01 -7.00
C GLU A 21 -0.31 -7.53 -5.74
N ALA A 22 -0.91 -8.57 -5.16
CA ALA A 22 -0.37 -9.23 -3.98
C ALA A 22 0.75 -10.21 -4.35
N GLU A 23 1.86 -9.66 -4.82
CA GLU A 23 2.97 -10.42 -5.40
C GLU A 23 4.30 -9.99 -4.75
N VAL A 24 5.14 -10.97 -4.40
CA VAL A 24 6.35 -10.74 -3.59
C VAL A 24 7.34 -9.84 -4.31
N THR A 25 7.49 -9.97 -5.64
CA THR A 25 8.40 -9.09 -6.39
C THR A 25 7.91 -7.65 -6.41
N GLN A 26 6.60 -7.40 -6.56
CA GLN A 26 6.03 -6.05 -6.43
C GLN A 26 6.30 -5.43 -5.04
N ILE A 27 6.09 -6.18 -3.96
CA ILE A 27 6.38 -5.70 -2.60
C ILE A 27 7.87 -5.39 -2.41
N ARG A 28 8.77 -6.20 -2.97
CA ARG A 28 10.22 -5.96 -2.91
C ARG A 28 10.62 -4.71 -3.70
N HIS A 29 10.01 -4.48 -4.86
CA HIS A 29 10.21 -3.26 -5.63
C HIS A 29 9.74 -2.03 -4.85
N LEU A 30 8.55 -2.08 -4.23
CA LEU A 30 8.04 -0.99 -3.39
C LEU A 30 8.99 -0.70 -2.22
N ARG A 31 9.46 -1.74 -1.52
CA ARG A 31 10.46 -1.58 -0.46
C ARG A 31 11.74 -0.92 -0.96
N ALA A 32 12.26 -1.35 -2.11
CA ALA A 32 13.45 -0.75 -2.70
C ALA A 32 13.25 0.73 -3.04
N ILE A 33 12.10 1.10 -3.63
CA ILE A 33 11.75 2.49 -3.93
C ILE A 33 11.72 3.33 -2.64
N LEU A 34 11.08 2.82 -1.58
CA LEU A 34 11.03 3.51 -0.29
C LEU A 34 12.43 3.70 0.32
N THR A 35 13.29 2.68 0.28
CA THR A 35 14.67 2.79 0.77
C THR A 35 15.49 3.80 -0.04
N ILE A 36 15.33 3.83 -1.37
CA ILE A 36 16.00 4.83 -2.22
C ILE A 36 15.48 6.23 -1.90
N PHE A 37 14.17 6.39 -1.72
CA PHE A 37 13.56 7.65 -1.31
C PHE A 37 14.13 8.16 0.03
N GLU A 38 14.25 7.29 1.04
CA GLU A 38 14.86 7.65 2.33
C GLU A 38 16.31 8.14 2.15
N GLY A 39 17.11 7.41 1.37
CA GLY A 39 18.50 7.76 1.12
C GLY A 39 18.70 9.08 0.36
N ILE A 40 17.82 9.40 -0.59
CA ILE A 40 17.92 10.63 -1.40
C ILE A 40 17.32 11.84 -0.69
N SER A 41 16.17 11.67 -0.02
CA SER A 41 15.45 12.77 0.63
C SER A 41 15.99 13.11 2.02
N GLY A 42 16.68 12.17 2.67
CA GLY A 42 17.04 12.26 4.08
C GLY A 42 15.85 12.12 5.03
N LEU A 43 14.66 11.77 4.51
CA LEU A 43 13.48 11.49 5.32
C LEU A 43 13.45 10.02 5.74
N TYR A 44 12.72 9.74 6.82
CA TYR A 44 12.43 8.38 7.26
C TYR A 44 10.97 8.06 6.98
N VAL A 45 10.75 6.95 6.32
CA VAL A 45 9.40 6.44 6.12
C VAL A 45 8.97 5.73 7.41
N ASN A 46 7.83 6.14 7.93
CA ASN A 46 7.33 5.65 9.20
C ASN A 46 6.80 4.21 9.10
N LEU A 47 7.56 3.24 9.61
CA LEU A 47 7.18 1.82 9.64
C LEU A 47 5.86 1.57 10.39
N HIS A 48 5.56 2.35 11.42
CA HIS A 48 4.32 2.23 12.19
C HIS A 48 3.08 2.75 11.44
N LYS A 49 3.28 3.48 10.33
CA LYS A 49 2.21 3.91 9.43
C LYS A 49 2.15 3.10 8.13
N ARG A 50 3.05 2.12 7.94
CA ARG A 50 3.01 1.22 6.79
C ARG A 50 2.06 0.07 7.08
N PHE A 51 1.00 -0.02 6.30
CA PHE A 51 0.01 -1.08 6.40
C PHE A 51 -0.26 -1.69 5.03
N LEU A 52 -0.48 -3.01 5.01
CA LEU A 52 -1.01 -3.68 3.83
C LEU A 52 -2.49 -3.99 4.03
N TYR A 53 -3.29 -3.57 3.06
CA TYR A 53 -4.74 -3.76 3.04
C TYR A 53 -5.12 -4.76 1.94
N PRO A 54 -5.61 -5.96 2.29
CA PRO A 54 -6.06 -6.91 1.29
C PRO A 54 -7.41 -6.44 0.71
N GLY A 55 -7.45 -6.15 -0.60
CA GLY A 55 -8.72 -5.83 -1.30
C GLY A 55 -9.62 -7.05 -1.52
N LYS A 56 -9.04 -8.26 -1.51
CA LYS A 56 -9.72 -9.57 -1.61
C LYS A 56 -8.93 -10.60 -0.80
N TYR A 57 -9.38 -11.85 -0.75
CA TYR A 57 -8.59 -12.92 -0.16
C TYR A 57 -7.24 -13.06 -0.88
N VAL A 58 -6.16 -12.94 -0.11
CA VAL A 58 -4.77 -13.05 -0.56
C VAL A 58 -4.10 -14.15 0.24
N TYR A 59 -3.55 -15.15 -0.44
CA TYR A 59 -2.76 -16.20 0.19
C TYR A 59 -1.43 -15.63 0.71
N ASN A 60 -1.02 -15.99 1.92
CA ASN A 60 0.21 -15.54 2.57
C ASN A 60 0.37 -14.02 2.75
N MET A 61 -0.70 -13.32 3.14
CA MET A 61 -0.66 -11.87 3.43
C MET A 61 0.42 -11.49 4.46
N GLN A 62 0.66 -12.35 5.47
CA GLN A 62 1.73 -12.18 6.45
C GLN A 62 3.12 -12.13 5.81
N LEU A 63 3.41 -13.02 4.86
CA LEU A 63 4.72 -13.05 4.17
C LEU A 63 4.96 -11.75 3.39
N LEU A 64 3.92 -11.20 2.77
CA LEU A 64 4.01 -9.93 2.05
C LEU A 64 4.28 -8.77 3.03
N ALA A 65 3.61 -8.76 4.18
CA ALA A 65 3.83 -7.74 5.23
C ALA A 65 5.25 -7.81 5.81
N GLU A 66 5.75 -9.01 6.09
CA GLU A 66 7.14 -9.23 6.51
C GLU A 66 8.14 -8.76 5.45
N ASN A 67 7.88 -9.02 4.16
CA ASN A 67 8.73 -8.53 3.09
C ASN A 67 8.73 -6.99 3.00
N LEU A 68 7.61 -6.31 3.31
CA LEU A 68 7.56 -4.84 3.33
C LEU A 68 8.12 -4.23 4.64
N GLY A 69 8.17 -5.01 5.72
CA GLY A 69 8.41 -4.51 7.07
C GLY A 69 7.20 -3.77 7.65
N SER A 70 5.99 -4.19 7.27
CA SER A 70 4.71 -3.57 7.65
C SER A 70 3.84 -4.53 8.46
N GLN A 71 2.72 -4.04 8.99
CA GLN A 71 1.66 -4.88 9.54
C GLN A 71 0.53 -5.09 8.52
N VAL A 72 -0.20 -6.20 8.65
CA VAL A 72 -1.44 -6.43 7.90
C VAL A 72 -2.58 -5.78 8.66
N GLU A 73 -3.34 -4.90 7.99
CA GLU A 73 -4.57 -4.34 8.53
C GLU A 73 -5.75 -4.69 7.63
N TYR A 74 -6.93 -4.79 8.23
CA TYR A 74 -8.18 -5.01 7.50
C TYR A 74 -8.91 -3.68 7.36
N LEU A 75 -9.42 -3.43 6.15
CA LEU A 75 -10.03 -2.17 5.71
C LEU A 75 -11.14 -1.66 6.65
N LEU A 76 -10.71 -0.83 7.61
CA LEU A 76 -11.49 0.12 8.43
C LEU A 76 -10.67 1.40 8.69
N THR A 77 -9.71 1.70 7.82
CA THR A 77 -8.79 2.84 7.97
C THR A 77 -9.31 4.07 7.22
N LYS A 78 -9.04 5.25 7.78
CA LYS A 78 -9.31 6.54 7.13
C LYS A 78 -8.08 6.99 6.34
N TYR A 79 -8.26 7.33 5.07
CA TYR A 79 -7.29 8.11 4.31
C TYR A 79 -7.81 9.55 4.22
N LEU A 80 -7.04 10.51 4.73
CA LEU A 80 -7.43 11.93 4.78
C LEU A 80 -8.80 12.18 5.43
N GLY A 81 -9.13 11.39 6.46
CA GLY A 81 -10.43 11.47 7.15
C GLY A 81 -11.58 10.73 6.46
N MET A 82 -11.37 10.19 5.26
CA MET A 82 -12.38 9.42 4.51
C MET A 82 -12.21 7.91 4.75
N PRO A 83 -13.29 7.18 5.07
CA PRO A 83 -13.21 5.73 5.27
C PRO A 83 -12.91 5.01 3.96
N LEU A 84 -11.82 4.24 3.95
CA LEU A 84 -11.48 3.36 2.83
C LEU A 84 -12.38 2.10 2.88
N GLY A 85 -12.98 1.72 1.74
CA GLY A 85 -13.74 0.46 1.62
C GLY A 85 -15.22 0.53 2.01
N SER A 86 -15.81 1.73 2.13
CA SER A 86 -17.27 1.86 2.29
C SER A 86 -17.98 1.40 1.00
N LYS A 87 -19.09 0.65 1.12
CA LYS A 87 -19.98 0.39 -0.02
C LYS A 87 -20.42 1.73 -0.60
N HIS A 88 -20.16 1.95 -1.88
CA HIS A 88 -20.73 3.09 -2.59
C HIS A 88 -22.25 3.00 -2.47
N LYS A 89 -22.90 4.08 -2.00
CA LYS A 89 -24.34 4.24 -2.24
C LYS A 89 -24.45 4.54 -3.73
N GLU A 90 -24.84 3.56 -4.54
CA GLU A 90 -25.42 3.85 -5.85
C GLU A 90 -26.53 4.88 -5.61
N LEU A 91 -26.40 6.04 -6.24
CA LEU A 91 -27.52 6.95 -6.38
C LEU A 91 -28.53 6.20 -7.25
N GLU A 92 -29.58 5.66 -6.62
CA GLU A 92 -30.79 5.25 -7.34
C GLU A 92 -31.32 6.51 -8.04
N VAL A 93 -31.12 6.58 -9.36
CA VAL A 93 -31.76 7.54 -10.26
C VAL A 93 -32.93 6.84 -10.94
#